data_AF-A0AAW3T9W5-F1
#
_entry.id   AF-A0AAW3T9W5-F1
#
_cell.length_a   1.000
_cell.length_b   1.000
_cell.length_c   1.000
_cell.angle_alpha   90.00
_cell.angle_beta   90.00
_cell.angle_gamma   90.00
#
_symmetry.space_group_name_H-M   'P 1'
#
loop_
_entity.id
_entity.type
_entity.pdbx_description
1 polymer ?
#
loop_
_entity_poly.entity_id
_entity_poly.type
_entity_poly.pdbx_seq_one_letter_code
_entity_poly.pdbx_strand_id
1 'polypeptide(L)'
;MDHSPEHPALVRLRAELDAAWKGIGVLGDMEDVRRDRVVAELRGAVPDVASRAARAAGVDAAAAEIDRFAQAEVVSCDASVPTATIWDDIVHSAAEAAAATR
;
A
#
# COMPACT_ATOMS: atom_id res chain seq x y z
N MET A 1 2.94 -27.41 8.39
CA MET A 1 2.37 -26.35 7.54
C MET A 1 1.24 -25.72 8.32
N ASP A 2 1.52 -24.65 9.04
CA ASP A 2 0.53 -23.99 9.89
C ASP A 2 -0.37 -23.14 9.00
N HIS A 3 -1.54 -23.68 8.62
CA HIS A 3 -2.60 -22.91 7.98
C HIS A 3 -3.40 -22.20 9.08
N SER A 4 -2.71 -21.37 9.86
CA SER A 4 -3.42 -20.39 10.68
C SER A 4 -4.21 -19.51 9.71
N PRO A 5 -5.53 -19.36 9.88
CA PRO A 5 -6.33 -18.55 8.97
C PRO A 5 -5.74 -17.14 8.90
N GLU A 6 -5.53 -16.63 7.67
CA GLU A 6 -4.99 -15.29 7.46
C GLU A 6 -5.80 -14.27 8.27
N HIS A 7 -5.10 -13.44 9.04
CA HIS A 7 -5.75 -12.45 9.89
C HIS A 7 -6.54 -11.47 9.00
N PRO A 8 -7.85 -11.22 9.24
CA PRO A 8 -8.70 -10.44 8.34
C PRO A 8 -8.18 -9.01 8.09
N ALA A 9 -7.49 -8.42 9.07
CA ALA A 9 -6.84 -7.12 8.90
C ALA A 9 -5.68 -7.14 7.88
N LEU A 10 -4.93 -8.25 7.78
CA LEU A 10 -3.89 -8.42 6.76
C LEU A 10 -4.51 -8.62 5.38
N VAL A 11 -5.61 -9.38 5.27
CA VAL A 11 -6.37 -9.53 4.01
C VAL A 11 -6.87 -8.16 3.53
N ARG A 12 -7.39 -7.34 4.45
CA ARG A 12 -7.83 -5.97 4.12
C ARG A 12 -6.68 -5.07 3.69
N LEU A 13 -5.53 -5.15 4.35
CA LEU A 13 -4.32 -4.43 3.95
C LEU A 13 -3.90 -4.80 2.53
N ARG A 14 -3.92 -6.10 2.22
CA ARG A 14 -3.60 -6.63 0.88
C ARG A 14 -4.53 -6.10 -0.20
N ALA A 15 -5.84 -6.12 0.07
CA ALA A 15 -6.84 -5.60 -0.86
C ALA A 15 -6.67 -4.08 -1.08
N GLU A 16 -6.32 -3.33 -0.04
CA GLU A 16 -6.09 -1.89 -0.15
C GLU A 16 -4.82 -1.57 -0.96
N LEU A 17 -3.73 -2.31 -0.74
CA LEU A 17 -2.49 -2.17 -1.52
C LEU A 17 -2.70 -2.51 -3.00
N ASP A 18 -3.41 -3.59 -3.31
CA ASP A 18 -3.77 -3.96 -4.68
C ASP A 18 -4.67 -2.90 -5.36
N ALA A 19 -5.66 -2.36 -4.64
CA ALA A 19 -6.51 -1.30 -5.15
C ALA A 19 -5.72 -0.01 -5.39
N ALA A 20 -4.83 0.37 -4.47
CA ALA A 20 -3.97 1.54 -4.59
C ALA A 20 -3.05 1.42 -5.80
N TRP A 21 -2.42 0.26 -5.99
CA TRP A 21 -1.55 -0.01 -7.14
C TRP A 21 -2.30 0.15 -8.48
N LYS A 22 -3.47 -0.47 -8.60
CA LYS A 22 -4.32 -0.36 -9.79
C LYS A 22 -4.78 1.08 -10.04
N GLY A 23 -5.11 1.81 -8.97
CA GLY A 23 -5.46 3.23 -9.03
C GLY A 23 -4.30 4.09 -9.52
N ILE A 24 -3.07 3.76 -9.14
CA ILE A 24 -1.85 4.45 -9.58
C ILE A 24 -1.54 4.17 -11.04
N GLY A 25 -1.71 2.92 -11.51
CA GLY A 25 -1.49 2.53 -12.90
C GLY A 25 -2.36 3.30 -13.92
N VAL A 26 -3.52 3.81 -13.52
CA VAL A 26 -4.41 4.59 -14.40
C VAL A 26 -4.19 6.10 -14.32
N LEU A 27 -3.31 6.60 -13.44
CA LEU A 27 -3.07 8.03 -13.24
C LEU A 27 -2.50 8.73 -14.48
N GLY A 28 -1.77 7.99 -15.33
CA GLY A 28 -1.22 8.51 -16.59
C GLY A 28 -2.28 9.05 -17.54
N ASP A 29 -3.48 8.47 -17.51
CA ASP A 29 -4.60 8.83 -18.39
C ASP A 29 -5.59 9.82 -17.75
N MET A 30 -5.33 10.24 -16.50
CA MET A 30 -6.21 11.14 -15.74
C MET A 30 -5.84 12.62 -15.89
N GLU A 31 -6.84 13.49 -15.86
CA GLU A 31 -6.64 14.94 -15.69
C GLU A 31 -5.96 15.25 -14.35
N ASP A 32 -5.06 16.22 -14.34
CA ASP A 32 -4.19 16.56 -13.20
C ASP A 32 -4.96 16.75 -11.88
N VAL A 33 -6.07 17.49 -11.89
CA VAL A 33 -6.88 17.75 -10.67
C VAL A 33 -7.48 16.46 -10.09
N ARG A 34 -7.89 15.52 -10.96
CA ARG A 34 -8.42 14.22 -10.50
C ARG A 34 -7.29 13.32 -10.03
N ARG A 35 -6.15 13.35 -10.71
CA ARG A 35 -4.94 12.63 -10.32
C ARG A 35 -4.51 13.01 -8.91
N ASP A 36 -4.33 14.30 -8.64
CA ASP A 36 -3.88 14.81 -7.35
C ASP A 36 -4.82 14.42 -6.22
N ARG A 37 -6.13 14.47 -6.48
CA ARG A 37 -7.13 14.02 -5.50
C ARG A 37 -6.99 12.53 -5.18
N VAL A 38 -6.87 11.67 -6.19
CA VAL A 38 -6.70 10.24 -5.98
C VAL A 38 -5.39 9.96 -5.22
N VAL A 39 -4.30 10.62 -5.59
CA VAL A 39 -3.02 10.50 -4.88
C VAL A 39 -3.15 10.91 -3.41
N ALA A 40 -3.85 12.00 -3.12
CA ALA A 40 -4.08 12.44 -1.74
C ALA A 40 -4.94 11.45 -0.94
N GLU A 41 -5.98 10.89 -1.56
CA GLU A 41 -6.83 9.86 -0.95
C GLU A 41 -6.02 8.59 -0.62
N LEU A 42 -5.18 8.12 -1.55
CA LEU A 42 -4.32 6.95 -1.33
C LEU A 42 -3.29 7.18 -0.23
N ARG A 43 -2.65 8.37 -0.19
CA ARG A 43 -1.70 8.76 0.85
C ARG A 43 -2.32 8.84 2.25
N GLY A 44 -3.64 8.99 2.37
CA GLY A 44 -4.35 8.90 3.65
C GLY A 44 -4.81 7.48 3.98
N ALA A 45 -5.45 6.80 3.03
CA ALA A 45 -6.13 5.53 3.29
C ALA A 45 -5.16 4.36 3.57
N VAL A 46 -4.04 4.27 2.84
CA VAL A 46 -3.12 3.13 2.94
C VAL A 46 -2.38 3.12 4.29
N PRO A 47 -1.79 4.23 4.78
CA PRO A 47 -1.16 4.27 6.11
C PRO A 47 -2.14 3.98 7.26
N ASP A 48 -3.39 4.42 7.13
CA ASP A 48 -4.45 4.13 8.11
C ASP A 48 -4.79 2.64 8.18
N VAL A 49 -4.88 1.96 7.04
CA VAL A 49 -5.13 0.51 6.99
C VAL A 49 -3.91 -0.25 7.53
N ALA A 50 -2.68 0.16 7.17
CA ALA A 50 -1.45 -0.44 7.69
C ALA A 50 -1.35 -0.33 9.21
N SER A 51 -1.64 0.85 9.75
CA SER A 51 -1.75 1.11 11.20
C SER A 51 -2.77 0.21 11.90
N ARG A 52 -3.92 -0.07 11.28
CA ARG A 52 -4.94 -0.97 11.83
C ARG A 52 -4.49 -2.43 11.77
N ALA A 53 -3.87 -2.83 10.66
CA ALA A 53 -3.33 -4.18 10.48
C ALA A 53 -2.21 -4.47 11.50
N ALA A 54 -1.30 -3.52 11.70
CA ALA A 54 -0.22 -3.62 12.66
C ALA A 54 -0.72 -3.77 14.10
N ARG A 55 -1.75 -3.01 14.50
CA ARG A 55 -2.38 -3.14 15.83
C ARG A 55 -3.09 -4.49 16.04
N ALA A 56 -3.66 -5.06 14.98
CA ALA A 56 -4.48 -6.26 15.10
C ALA A 56 -3.68 -7.57 14.91
N ALA A 57 -2.74 -7.59 13.96
CA ALA A 57 -1.98 -8.78 13.56
C ALA A 57 -0.49 -8.70 13.92
N GLY A 58 -0.03 -7.58 14.47
CA GLY A 58 1.37 -7.31 14.80
C GLY A 58 2.09 -6.53 13.71
N VAL A 59 3.03 -5.67 14.14
CA VAL A 59 3.84 -4.81 13.26
C VAL A 59 4.62 -5.62 12.23
N ASP A 60 5.29 -6.69 12.65
CA ASP A 60 6.15 -7.47 11.77
C ASP A 60 5.36 -8.17 10.66
N ALA A 61 4.13 -8.63 10.96
CA ALA A 61 3.25 -9.25 9.97
C ALA A 61 2.72 -8.23 8.95
N ALA A 62 2.38 -7.02 9.40
CA ALA A 62 1.96 -5.94 8.51
C ALA A 62 3.13 -5.47 7.61
N ALA A 63 4.32 -5.28 8.18
CA ALA A 63 5.52 -4.90 7.43
C ALA A 63 5.89 -5.95 6.36
N ALA A 64 5.83 -7.24 6.69
CA ALA A 64 6.09 -8.32 5.73
C ALA A 64 5.09 -8.37 4.57
N GLU A 65 3.86 -7.87 4.76
CA GLU A 65 2.88 -7.73 3.67
C GLU A 65 3.19 -6.52 2.78
N ILE A 66 3.52 -5.38 3.39
CA ILE A 66 3.89 -4.15 2.69
C ILE A 66 5.15 -4.38 1.84
N ASP A 67 6.18 -5.02 2.40
CA ASP A 67 7.43 -5.34 1.69
C ASP A 67 7.22 -6.29 0.51
N ARG A 68 6.31 -7.27 0.64
CA ARG A 68 5.98 -8.17 -0.46
C ARG A 68 5.37 -7.42 -1.64
N PHE A 69 4.49 -6.46 -1.39
CA PHE A 69 3.91 -5.61 -2.43
C PHE A 69 4.93 -4.66 -3.04
N ALA A 70 5.80 -4.06 -2.22
CA ALA A 70 6.89 -3.22 -2.69
C ALA A 70 7.78 -3.96 -3.69
N GLN A 71 8.14 -5.22 -3.39
CA GLN A 71 9.04 -6.01 -4.22
C GLN A 71 8.36 -6.62 -5.46
N ALA A 72 7.10 -7.04 -5.34
CA ALA A 72 6.38 -7.69 -6.44
C ALA A 72 6.05 -6.71 -7.58
N GLU A 73 5.70 -5.47 -7.25
CA GLU A 73 5.12 -4.53 -8.23
C GLU A 73 6.16 -3.60 -8.89
N VAL A 74 7.31 -3.35 -8.26
CA VAL A 74 8.46 -2.66 -8.89
C VAL A 74 8.96 -3.40 -10.15
N VAL A 75 8.70 -4.70 -10.25
CA VAL A 75 9.08 -5.53 -11.41
C VAL A 75 8.11 -5.38 -12.60
N SER A 76 6.91 -4.84 -12.38
CA SER A 76 5.78 -4.87 -13.35
C SER A 76 5.47 -3.51 -14.00
N CYS A 77 5.96 -2.39 -13.45
CA CYS A 77 5.55 -1.06 -13.90
C CYS A 77 6.28 -0.57 -15.16
N ASP A 78 5.52 -0.02 -16.11
CA ASP A 78 6.06 0.83 -17.16
C ASP A 78 6.53 2.16 -16.53
N ALA A 79 7.80 2.51 -16.78
CA ALA A 79 8.57 3.49 -16.02
C ALA A 79 8.22 4.96 -16.35
N SER A 80 6.93 5.29 -16.46
CA SER A 80 6.54 6.68 -16.29
C SER A 80 6.91 7.07 -14.85
N VAL A 81 8.03 7.78 -14.73
CA VAL A 81 8.71 8.16 -13.47
C VAL A 81 7.78 8.67 -12.35
N PRO A 82 6.65 9.37 -12.63
CA PRO A 82 5.72 9.79 -11.58
C PRO A 82 5.05 8.64 -10.82
N THR A 83 4.68 7.56 -11.51
CA THR A 83 3.86 6.45 -10.97
C THR A 83 4.65 5.62 -9.97
N ALA A 84 5.90 5.28 -10.28
CA ALA A 84 6.80 4.56 -9.37
C ALA A 84 7.12 5.38 -8.12
N THR A 85 7.38 6.69 -8.28
CA THR A 85 7.66 7.59 -7.14
C THR A 85 6.46 7.70 -6.20
N ILE A 86 5.24 7.82 -6.74
CA ILE A 86 4.01 7.87 -5.95
C ILE A 86 3.81 6.57 -5.18
N TRP A 87 4.08 5.43 -5.81
CA TRP A 87 3.96 4.12 -5.16
C TRP A 87 4.96 3.95 -4.02
N ASP A 88 6.23 4.28 -4.24
CA ASP A 88 7.28 4.22 -3.22
C ASP A 88 6.93 5.08 -2.00
N ASP A 89 6.45 6.31 -2.22
CA ASP A 89 5.99 7.20 -1.14
C ASP A 89 4.85 6.56 -0.30
N ILE A 90 3.88 5.92 -0.97
CA ILE A 90 2.72 5.29 -0.32
C ILE A 90 3.16 4.08 0.51
N VAL A 91 3.99 3.20 -0.06
CA VAL A 91 4.53 2.02 0.62
C VAL A 91 5.39 2.43 1.81
N HIS A 92 6.26 3.43 1.64
CA HIS A 92 7.08 3.97 2.71
C HIS A 92 6.23 4.52 3.87
N SER A 93 5.26 5.37 3.55
CA SER A 93 4.34 5.95 4.56
C SER A 93 3.53 4.87 5.29
N ALA A 94 3.14 3.80 4.59
CA ALA A 94 2.43 2.68 5.18
C ALA A 94 3.31 1.88 6.15
N ALA A 95 4.58 1.65 5.79
CA ALA A 95 5.55 0.98 6.65
C ALA A 95 5.84 1.80 7.92
N GLU A 96 6.03 3.12 7.78
CA GLU A 96 6.21 4.02 8.92
C GLU A 96 4.99 4.00 9.86
N ALA A 97 3.78 4.06 9.30
CA ALA A 97 2.56 4.06 10.08
C ALA A 97 2.33 2.73 10.82
N ALA A 98 2.66 1.59 10.18
CA ALA A 98 2.64 0.29 10.84
C ALA A 98 3.69 0.21 11.97
N ALA A 99 4.90 0.73 11.76
CA ALA A 99 5.97 0.72 12.76
C ALA A 99 5.66 1.61 13.97
N ALA A 100 4.97 2.72 13.76
CA ALA A 100 4.59 3.67 14.81
C ALA A 100 3.55 3.12 15.81
N THR A 101 3.02 1.90 15.62
CA THR A 101 2.05 1.28 16.53
C THR A 101 2.69 0.44 17.65
N ARG A 102 4.03 0.38 17.74
CA ARG A 102 4.75 -0.31 18.82
C ARG A 102 4.64 0.42 20.16
#